data_AF-A0A7K3X594-F1
#
_entry.id   AF-A0A7K3X594-F1
#
_cell.length_a   1.000
_cell.length_b   1.000
_cell.length_c   1.000
_cell.angle_alpha   90.00
_cell.angle_beta   90.00
_cell.angle_gamma   90.00
#
_symmetry.space_group_name_H-M   'P 1'
#
loop_
_entity.id
_entity.type
_entity.pdbx_description
1 polymer ?
#
loop_
_entity_poly.entity_id
_entity_poly.type
_entity_poly.pdbx_seq_one_letter_code
_entity_poly.pdbx_strand_id
1 'polypeptide(L)'
;MTAPVRAALARVAEFLAGLSDAEVAALAEGRARLAVLPAAGPPRAPAEAPESASPEDVERAHAALAAMARRDEGRAYLSTWTARELRALAARAGLRGVAGLRKSELVDRIVDRTIGFRLDSTAIRRR
;
A
#
# COMPACT_ATOMS: atom_id res chain seq x y z
N MET A 1 -32.96 19.10 -21.17
CA MET A 1 -32.06 18.18 -20.43
C MET A 1 -32.82 16.92 -20.06
N THR A 2 -32.27 15.74 -20.35
CA THR A 2 -32.89 14.45 -19.99
C THR A 2 -32.75 14.18 -18.48
N ALA A 3 -33.69 13.41 -17.91
CA ALA A 3 -33.64 13.00 -16.51
C ALA A 3 -32.28 12.41 -16.05
N PRO A 4 -31.62 11.50 -16.81
CA PRO A 4 -30.31 10.97 -16.42
C PRO A 4 -29.21 12.03 -16.34
N VAL A 5 -29.18 13.01 -17.26
CA VAL A 5 -28.17 14.08 -17.24
C VAL A 5 -28.35 14.96 -16.00
N ARG A 6 -29.59 15.25 -15.61
CA ARG A 6 -29.89 16.01 -14.40
C ARG A 6 -29.41 15.28 -13.13
N ALA A 7 -29.65 13.97 -13.05
CA ALA A 7 -29.21 13.16 -11.92
C ALA A 7 -27.68 13.08 -11.82
N ALA A 8 -26.98 12.97 -12.95
CA ALA A 8 -25.52 12.98 -12.98
C ALA A 8 -24.94 14.32 -12.47
N LEU A 9 -25.49 15.46 -12.92
CA LEU A 9 -25.05 16.77 -12.45
C LEU A 9 -25.27 16.97 -10.95
N ALA A 10 -26.39 16.47 -10.41
CA ALA A 10 -26.64 16.51 -8.97
C ALA A 10 -25.59 15.72 -8.18
N ARG A 11 -25.20 14.52 -8.65
CA ARG A 11 -24.15 13.72 -7.99
C ARG A 11 -22.76 14.33 -8.10
N VAL A 12 -22.44 14.97 -9.23
CA VAL A 12 -21.19 15.72 -9.36
C VAL A 12 -21.18 16.91 -8.40
N ALA A 13 -22.27 17.66 -8.28
CA ALA A 13 -22.37 18.80 -7.36
C ALA A 13 -22.19 18.38 -5.89
N GLU A 14 -22.79 17.26 -5.49
CA GLU A 14 -22.64 16.70 -4.14
C GLU A 14 -21.21 16.23 -3.87
N PHE A 15 -20.56 15.58 -4.85
CA PHE A 15 -19.15 15.21 -4.72
C PHE A 15 -18.26 16.44 -4.53
N LEU A 16 -18.46 17.48 -5.35
CA LEU A 16 -17.70 18.73 -5.24
C LEU A 16 -17.93 19.45 -3.91
N ALA A 17 -19.13 19.34 -3.32
CA ALA A 17 -19.43 19.91 -2.01
C ALA A 17 -18.68 19.25 -0.85
N GLY A 18 -18.14 18.05 -1.05
CA GLY A 18 -17.32 17.33 -0.08
C GLY A 18 -15.81 17.57 -0.21
N LEU A 19 -15.36 18.28 -1.25
CA LEU A 19 -13.94 18.59 -1.46
C LEU A 19 -13.51 19.82 -0.65
N SER A 20 -12.22 19.90 -0.33
CA SER A 20 -11.63 21.11 0.24
C SER A 20 -11.54 22.23 -0.80
N ASP A 21 -11.53 23.48 -0.33
CA ASP A 21 -11.37 24.66 -1.20
C ASP A 21 -10.11 24.59 -2.07
N ALA A 22 -9.02 24.01 -1.55
CA ALA A 22 -7.76 23.83 -2.27
C ALA A 22 -7.89 22.84 -3.44
N GLU A 23 -8.67 21.77 -3.27
CA GLU A 23 -8.93 20.77 -4.30
C GLU A 23 -9.89 21.31 -5.37
N VAL A 24 -10.92 22.06 -4.96
CA VAL A 24 -11.83 22.75 -5.88
C VAL A 24 -11.07 23.78 -6.71
N ALA A 25 -10.17 24.56 -6.09
CA ALA A 25 -9.30 25.50 -6.80
C ALA A 25 -8.36 24.77 -7.78
N ALA A 26 -7.77 23.63 -7.39
CA ALA A 26 -6.95 22.84 -8.28
C ALA A 26 -7.72 22.30 -9.48
N LEU A 27 -9.00 21.93 -9.33
CA LEU A 27 -9.88 21.55 -10.44
C LEU A 27 -10.21 22.74 -11.35
N ALA A 28 -10.53 23.89 -10.78
CA ALA A 28 -10.84 25.11 -11.53
C ALA A 28 -9.64 25.63 -12.35
N GLU A 29 -8.43 25.50 -11.81
CA GLU A 29 -7.17 25.88 -12.46
C GLU A 29 -6.63 24.79 -13.40
N GLY A 30 -7.31 23.64 -13.52
CA GLY A 30 -6.88 22.52 -14.36
C GLY A 30 -5.64 21.76 -13.86
N ARG A 31 -5.22 21.99 -12.61
CA ARG A 31 -4.16 21.23 -11.92
C ARG A 31 -4.63 19.85 -11.45
N ALA A 32 -5.95 19.65 -11.37
CA ALA A 32 -6.59 18.37 -11.07
C ALA A 32 -7.65 18.02 -12.13
N ARG A 33 -8.03 16.74 -12.22
CA ARG A 33 -9.05 16.24 -13.18
C ARG A 33 -9.90 15.13 -12.57
N LEU A 34 -11.17 15.08 -12.95
CA LEU A 34 -12.09 13.99 -12.57
C LEU A 34 -12.07 12.89 -13.64
N ALA A 35 -12.01 11.63 -13.22
CA ALA A 35 -12.08 10.47 -14.10
C ALA A 35 -13.28 9.59 -13.74
N VAL A 36 -14.00 9.10 -14.74
CA VAL A 36 -15.11 8.16 -14.55
C VAL A 36 -14.56 6.75 -14.69
N LEU A 37 -14.69 5.95 -13.63
CA LEU A 37 -14.25 4.55 -13.61
C LEU A 37 -15.47 3.62 -13.56
N PRO A 38 -15.46 2.50 -14.30
CA PRO A 38 -16.49 1.48 -14.17
C PRO A 38 -16.42 0.86 -12.76
N ALA A 39 -17.54 0.87 -12.05
CA ALA A 39 -17.64 0.23 -10.74
C ALA A 39 -17.69 -1.30 -10.92
N ALA A 40 -16.53 -1.96 -10.91
CA ALA A 40 -16.43 -3.41 -10.89
C ALA A 40 -16.30 -3.90 -9.44
N GLY A 41 -17.40 -4.43 -8.89
CA GLY A 41 -17.39 -5.14 -7.60
C GLY A 41 -17.33 -4.27 -6.34
N PRO A 42 -17.41 -4.88 -5.14
CA PRO A 42 -17.48 -4.17 -3.86
C PRO A 42 -16.29 -3.21 -3.69
N PRO A 43 -16.50 -2.07 -3.01
CA PRO A 43 -15.53 -0.99 -2.97
C PRO A 43 -14.21 -1.47 -2.37
N ARG A 44 -13.21 -1.65 -3.22
CA ARG A 44 -11.83 -1.68 -2.79
C ARG A 44 -11.47 -0.22 -2.50
N ALA A 45 -11.06 0.05 -1.26
CA ALA A 45 -10.68 1.38 -0.80
C ALA A 45 -9.78 2.08 -1.84
N PRO A 46 -9.94 3.40 -2.05
CA PRO A 46 -9.16 4.14 -3.02
C PRO A 46 -7.67 3.95 -2.73
N ALA A 47 -6.96 3.35 -3.70
CA ALA A 47 -5.51 3.37 -3.69
C ALA A 47 -5.10 4.78 -4.10
N GLU A 48 -4.80 5.60 -3.09
CA GLU A 48 -4.15 6.89 -3.28
C GLU A 48 -2.87 6.69 -4.11
N ALA A 49 -2.54 7.72 -4.91
CA ALA A 49 -1.28 7.83 -5.61
C ALA A 49 -0.10 7.54 -4.66
N PRO A 50 1.10 7.13 -5.15
CA PRO A 50 2.17 6.61 -4.30
C PRO A 50 2.85 7.75 -3.52
N GLU A 51 2.14 8.29 -2.53
CA GLU A 51 2.75 8.90 -1.37
C GLU A 51 3.60 7.83 -0.69
N SER A 52 4.80 8.23 -0.36
CA SER A 52 5.78 7.39 0.30
C SER A 52 5.14 6.70 1.49
N ALA A 53 5.12 5.36 1.52
CA ALA A 53 4.57 4.60 2.64
C ALA A 53 5.00 5.25 3.96
N SER A 54 4.00 5.62 4.75
CA SER A 54 4.22 6.32 6.01
C SER A 54 5.04 5.43 6.95
N PRO A 55 5.79 5.98 7.91
CA PRO A 55 6.47 5.18 8.93
C PRO A 55 5.53 4.18 9.63
N GLU A 56 4.27 4.57 9.83
CA GLU A 56 3.21 3.71 10.38
C GLU A 56 2.84 2.53 9.47
N ASP A 57 2.88 2.71 8.15
CA ASP A 57 2.60 1.65 7.18
C ASP A 57 3.73 0.61 7.18
N VAL A 58 4.97 1.06 7.38
CA VAL A 58 6.13 0.19 7.55
C VAL A 58 6.03 -0.64 8.84
N GLU A 59 5.58 -0.05 9.95
CA GLU A 59 5.33 -0.78 11.20
C GLU A 59 4.22 -1.81 11.04
N ARG A 60 3.08 -1.40 10.45
CA ARG A 60 1.94 -2.29 10.22
C ARG A 60 2.32 -3.46 9.31
N ALA A 61 3.11 -3.21 8.28
CA ALA A 61 3.62 -4.25 7.39
C ALA A 61 4.63 -5.17 8.07
N HIS A 62 5.50 -4.65 8.94
CA HIS A 62 6.40 -5.48 9.75
C HIS A 62 5.61 -6.40 10.69
N ALA A 63 4.56 -5.88 11.34
CA ALA A 63 3.67 -6.68 12.18
C ALA A 63 2.90 -7.75 11.39
N ALA A 64 2.40 -7.39 10.20
CA ALA A 64 1.71 -8.33 9.31
C ALA A 64 2.64 -9.46 8.84
N LEU A 65 3.87 -9.12 8.41
CA LEU A 65 4.88 -10.12 8.04
C LEU A 65 5.28 -11.00 9.23
N ALA A 66 5.37 -10.43 10.43
CA ALA A 66 5.63 -11.22 11.62
C ALA A 66 4.49 -12.21 11.92
N ALA A 67 3.23 -11.84 11.65
CA ALA A 67 2.07 -12.72 11.82
C ALA A 67 1.96 -13.81 10.75
N MET A 68 2.53 -13.61 9.56
CA MET A 68 2.52 -14.61 8.48
C MET A 68 3.37 -15.84 8.82
N ALA A 69 2.83 -17.02 8.54
CA ALA A 69 3.48 -18.30 8.85
C ALA A 69 4.30 -18.86 7.66
N ARG A 70 4.06 -18.38 6.44
CA ARG A 70 4.67 -18.91 5.22
C ARG A 70 5.51 -17.86 4.49
N ARG A 71 6.69 -18.28 4.05
CA ARG A 71 7.61 -17.46 3.26
C ARG A 71 7.01 -17.00 1.93
N ASP A 72 6.20 -17.87 1.30
CA ASP A 72 5.55 -17.55 0.01
C ASP A 72 4.49 -16.45 0.13
N GLU A 73 3.74 -16.45 1.24
CA GLU A 73 2.76 -15.39 1.53
C GLU A 73 3.45 -14.04 1.78
N GLY A 74 4.57 -14.04 2.51
CA GLY A 74 5.41 -12.85 2.69
C GLY A 74 6.01 -12.34 1.37
N ARG A 75 6.47 -13.25 0.49
CA ARG A 75 7.00 -12.88 -0.83
C ARG A 75 5.91 -12.29 -1.73
N ALA A 76 4.73 -12.88 -1.76
CA ALA A 76 3.59 -12.38 -2.50
C ALA A 76 3.18 -10.99 -2.00
N TYR A 77 3.11 -10.80 -0.68
CA TYR A 77 2.79 -9.53 -0.04
C TYR A 77 3.81 -8.43 -0.37
N LEU A 78 5.11 -8.75 -0.37
CA LEU A 78 6.17 -7.78 -0.64
C LEU A 78 6.41 -7.54 -2.14
N SER A 79 5.86 -8.37 -3.03
CA SER A 79 6.01 -8.21 -4.47
C SER A 79 5.35 -6.94 -5.00
N THR A 80 4.27 -6.49 -4.35
CA THR A 80 3.52 -5.27 -4.69
C THR A 80 4.20 -3.99 -4.19
N TRP A 81 5.20 -4.09 -3.33
CA TRP A 81 5.91 -2.95 -2.72
C TRP A 81 7.02 -2.40 -3.62
N THR A 82 7.33 -1.12 -3.49
CA THR A 82 8.44 -0.46 -4.20
C THR A 82 9.79 -0.78 -3.54
N ALA A 83 10.88 -0.65 -4.29
CA ALA A 83 12.23 -0.88 -3.76
C ALA A 83 12.61 0.09 -2.62
N ARG A 84 11.97 1.26 -2.54
CA ARG A 84 12.17 2.23 -1.45
C ARG A 84 11.51 1.75 -0.17
N GLU A 85 10.27 1.29 -0.24
CA GLU A 85 9.52 0.79 0.91
C GLU A 85 10.12 -0.49 1.46
N LEU A 86 10.60 -1.38 0.59
CA LEU A 86 11.35 -2.57 1.00
C LEU A 86 12.63 -2.22 1.77
N ARG A 87 13.33 -1.15 1.39
CA ARG A 87 14.51 -0.68 2.14
C ARG A 87 14.14 -0.09 3.49
N ALA A 88 13.06 0.68 3.58
CA ALA A 88 12.55 1.21 4.85
C ALA A 88 12.17 0.06 5.80
N LEU A 89 11.46 -0.94 5.27
CA LEU A 89 11.08 -2.14 6.01
C LEU A 89 12.30 -2.97 6.43
N ALA A 90 13.31 -3.09 5.57
CA ALA A 90 14.55 -3.76 5.91
C ALA A 90 15.33 -3.04 7.02
N ALA A 91 15.41 -1.70 6.96
CA ALA A 91 16.02 -0.90 8.02
C ALA A 91 15.27 -1.10 9.35
N ARG A 92 13.94 -1.14 9.32
CA ARG A 92 13.11 -1.39 10.50
C ARG A 92 13.26 -2.80 11.06
N ALA A 93 13.44 -3.79 10.21
CA ALA A 93 13.77 -5.17 10.59
C ALA A 93 15.21 -5.32 11.11
N GLY A 94 16.00 -4.25 11.13
CA GLY A 94 17.40 -4.24 11.59
C GLY A 94 18.39 -4.82 10.58
N LEU A 95 18.00 -4.98 9.32
CA LEU A 95 18.88 -5.45 8.26
C LEU A 95 19.83 -4.34 7.82
N ARG A 96 21.14 -4.61 7.89
CA ARG A 96 22.21 -3.70 7.43
C ARG A 96 22.74 -4.13 6.06
N GLY A 97 23.26 -3.18 5.28
CA GLY A 97 23.88 -3.47 3.97
C GLY A 97 22.90 -3.81 2.85
N VAL A 98 21.67 -3.32 2.91
CA VAL A 98 20.61 -3.60 1.91
C VAL A 98 20.50 -2.55 0.78
N ALA A 99 21.33 -1.50 0.82
CA ALA A 99 21.24 -0.38 -0.13
C ALA A 99 21.51 -0.80 -1.59
N GLY A 100 22.46 -1.71 -1.81
CA GLY A 100 22.86 -2.21 -3.13
C GLY A 100 22.18 -3.48 -3.61
N LEU A 101 21.24 -4.03 -2.83
CA LEU A 101 20.56 -5.27 -3.19
C LEU A 101 19.45 -5.04 -4.21
N ARG A 102 19.20 -6.06 -5.04
CA ARG A 102 18.05 -6.08 -5.96
C ARG A 102 16.75 -6.26 -5.18
N LYS A 103 15.63 -5.85 -5.79
CA LYS A 103 14.30 -5.97 -5.18
C LYS A 103 14.02 -7.40 -4.68
N SER A 104 14.34 -8.42 -5.47
CA SER A 104 14.18 -9.84 -5.10
C SER A 104 15.02 -10.22 -3.87
N GLU A 105 16.28 -9.82 -3.83
CA GLU A 105 17.19 -10.13 -2.71
C GLU A 105 16.77 -9.43 -1.41
N LEU A 106 16.23 -8.22 -1.51
CA LEU A 106 15.63 -7.49 -0.39
C LEU A 106 14.44 -8.24 0.20
N VAL A 107 13.52 -8.71 -0.66
CA VAL A 107 12.36 -9.50 -0.23
C VAL A 107 12.81 -10.77 0.49
N ASP A 108 13.78 -11.48 -0.07
CA ASP A 108 14.28 -12.74 0.49
C ASP A 108 14.87 -12.56 1.88
N ARG A 109 15.70 -11.52 2.07
CA ARG A 109 16.29 -11.20 3.38
C ARG A 109 15.25 -10.76 4.40
N ILE A 110 14.26 -9.98 4.00
CA ILE A 110 13.19 -9.51 4.90
C ILE A 110 12.37 -10.72 5.37
N VAL A 111 11.96 -11.59 4.45
CA VAL A 111 11.18 -12.80 4.75
C VAL A 111 11.99 -13.76 5.63
N ASP A 112 13.26 -14.00 5.32
CA ASP A 112 14.07 -14.93 6.11
C ASP A 112 14.33 -14.42 7.54
N ARG A 113 14.57 -13.11 7.70
CA ARG A 113 14.77 -12.51 9.02
C ARG A 113 13.51 -12.51 9.89
N THR A 114 12.33 -12.33 9.28
CA THR A 114 11.04 -12.18 10.00
C THR A 114 10.34 -13.52 10.23
N ILE A 115 10.23 -14.34 9.18
CA ILE A 115 9.52 -15.63 9.20
C ILE A 115 10.49 -16.78 9.51
N GLY A 116 11.71 -16.75 8.97
CA GLY A 116 12.71 -17.80 9.19
C GLY A 116 13.13 -17.94 10.66
N PHE A 117 13.39 -16.82 11.34
CA PHE A 117 13.77 -16.83 12.77
C PHE A 117 12.69 -17.43 13.68
N ARG A 118 11.40 -17.27 13.33
CA ARG A 118 10.27 -17.86 14.05
C ARG A 118 10.12 -19.36 13.78
N LEU A 119 10.31 -19.80 12.54
CA LEU A 119 10.29 -21.22 12.19
C LEU A 119 11.38 -21.99 12.95
N ASP A 120 12.60 -21.45 13.03
CA ASP A 120 13.68 -22.06 13.81
C ASP A 120 13.37 -22.06 15.32
N SER A 121 12.85 -20.95 15.85
CA SER A 121 12.48 -20.85 17.28
C SER A 121 11.31 -21.76 17.67
N THR A 122 10.33 -21.96 16.79
CA THR A 122 9.18 -22.85 17.03
C THR A 122 9.55 -24.33 16.86
N ALA A 123 10.50 -24.64 15.95
CA ALA A 123 11.06 -25.98 15.82
C ALA A 123 11.86 -26.39 17.07
N ILE A 124 12.63 -25.47 17.66
CA ILE A 124 13.38 -25.72 18.91
C ILE A 124 12.44 -26.00 20.08
N ARG A 125 11.29 -25.30 20.18
CA ARG A 125 10.33 -25.48 21.29
C ARG A 125 9.50 -26.77 21.20
N ARG A 126 9.51 -27.46 20.06
CA ARG A 126 8.74 -28.70 19.82
C ARG A 126 9.57 -29.99 19.99
N ARG A 127 10.81 -29.88 20.46
CA ARG A 127 11.71 -31.01 20.67
C ARG A 127 11.93 -31.26 22.16
#